data_AF-A0A2E5FKB6-F1
#
_entry.id   AF-A0A2E5FKB6-F1
#
_cell.length_a   1.000
_cell.length_b   1.000
_cell.length_c   1.000
_cell.angle_alpha   90.00
_cell.angle_beta   90.00
_cell.angle_gamma   90.00
#
_symmetry.space_group_name_H-M   'P 1'
#
loop_
_entity.id
_entity.type
_entity.pdbx_description
1 polymer ?
#
loop_
_entity_poly.entity_id
_entity_poly.type
_entity_poly.pdbx_seq_one_letter_code
_entity_poly.pdbx_strand_id
1 'polypeptide(L)'
;MTELLESGFLKLMSTSQKIPLKEFAEQCRDQAIPLSSLFSYFCVSRIEGDVLNRLLHEPVAAIPPELGKLYKCIRVILVPYLGNLPLEKKLNRLTSSRAGIASKITPQRIVSFTSPPESQRIISDTLRCENEAFIFLAVTDEDSADLHYGFYGSVAHLICESLDEDRVAEFTELLRKELTDRVHGEIDECSWNLKEDLLRRQSNPTRNTKLLRGYLRQSMQDTLTLYMHGLCCDIDLETAPRQLNSRDIRRRLNLLRQIFPPPPGFALFPEELDRRH
;
A
#
# COMPACT_ATOMS: atom_id res chain seq x y z
N MET A 1 22.63 25.21 -11.68
CA MET A 1 22.16 23.84 -11.33
C MET A 1 20.64 23.70 -11.41
N THR A 2 19.89 24.76 -11.12
CA THR A 2 18.42 24.84 -11.23
C THR A 2 17.90 24.72 -12.67
N GLU A 3 18.59 25.32 -13.64
CA GLU A 3 18.17 25.32 -15.06
C GLU A 3 18.30 23.94 -15.76
N LEU A 4 19.24 23.09 -15.32
CA LEU A 4 19.43 21.75 -15.89
C LEU A 4 18.32 20.78 -15.45
N LEU A 5 17.87 20.89 -14.20
CA LEU A 5 16.70 20.16 -13.70
C LEU A 5 15.44 20.61 -14.46
N GLU A 6 15.23 21.92 -14.64
CA GLU A 6 14.08 22.43 -15.41
C GLU A 6 14.07 21.95 -16.87
N SER A 7 15.22 21.83 -17.53
CA SER A 7 15.29 21.42 -18.94
C SER A 7 14.92 19.95 -19.19
N GLY A 8 15.31 19.03 -18.29
CA GLY A 8 14.90 17.63 -18.33
C GLY A 8 13.45 17.44 -17.90
N PHE A 9 13.02 18.25 -16.94
CA PHE A 9 11.67 18.28 -16.39
C PHE A 9 10.62 18.78 -17.40
N LEU A 10 10.94 19.83 -18.16
CA LEU A 10 10.10 20.35 -19.25
C LEU A 10 9.93 19.35 -20.41
N LYS A 11 10.90 18.43 -20.59
CA LYS A 11 10.84 17.40 -21.64
C LYS A 11 9.88 16.26 -21.28
N LEU A 12 9.69 15.98 -19.99
CA LEU A 12 8.74 14.98 -19.46
C LEU A 12 7.28 15.46 -19.51
N MET A 13 7.08 16.77 -19.40
CA MET A 13 5.75 17.41 -19.37
C MET A 13 5.11 17.55 -20.77
N SER A 14 5.56 16.79 -21.77
CA SER A 14 4.87 16.76 -23.08
C SER A 14 3.46 16.19 -22.89
N THR A 15 2.46 16.99 -23.28
CA THR A 15 1.09 17.02 -22.74
C THR A 15 0.18 15.83 -23.10
N SER A 16 0.73 14.68 -23.50
CA SER A 16 -0.04 13.45 -23.79
C SER A 16 0.68 12.15 -23.42
N GLN A 17 1.85 12.23 -22.76
CA GLN A 17 2.67 11.06 -22.54
C GLN A 17 2.16 10.24 -21.34
N LYS A 18 1.79 8.98 -21.61
CA LYS A 18 1.54 7.95 -20.60
C LYS A 18 2.83 7.15 -20.45
N ILE A 19 3.43 7.16 -19.25
CA ILE A 19 4.74 6.57 -19.02
C ILE A 19 4.57 5.35 -18.10
N PRO A 20 5.05 4.14 -18.49
CA PRO A 20 5.05 2.98 -17.59
C PRO A 20 5.80 3.27 -16.28
N LEU A 21 5.31 2.76 -15.15
CA LEU A 21 5.91 3.05 -13.83
C LEU A 21 7.41 2.72 -13.78
N LYS A 22 7.83 1.61 -14.41
CA LYS A 22 9.24 1.20 -14.44
C LYS A 22 10.13 2.21 -15.15
N GLU A 23 9.69 2.71 -16.31
CA GLU A 23 10.43 3.71 -17.07
C GLU A 23 10.51 5.02 -16.29
N PHE A 24 9.41 5.43 -15.65
CA PHE A 24 9.39 6.63 -14.83
C PHE A 24 10.31 6.51 -13.60
N ALA A 25 10.29 5.37 -12.92
CA ALA A 25 11.16 5.09 -11.76
C ALA A 25 12.65 5.21 -12.09
N GLU A 26 13.06 4.77 -13.29
CA GLU A 26 14.43 4.90 -13.77
C GLU A 26 14.82 6.36 -14.03
N GLN A 27 13.90 7.17 -14.57
CA GLN A 27 14.13 8.58 -14.87
C GLN A 27 14.27 9.47 -13.63
N CYS A 28 13.52 9.16 -12.56
CA CYS A 28 13.52 9.96 -11.33
C CYS A 28 14.48 9.44 -10.25
N ARG A 29 15.13 8.29 -10.45
CA ARG A 29 15.94 7.61 -9.43
C ARG A 29 17.02 8.51 -8.81
N ASP A 30 17.77 9.21 -9.66
CA ASP A 30 18.92 10.04 -9.24
C ASP A 30 18.52 11.45 -8.82
N GLN A 31 17.23 11.78 -8.91
CA GLN A 31 16.67 13.09 -8.57
C GLN A 31 15.92 13.07 -7.23
N ALA A 32 15.88 11.92 -6.54
CA ALA A 32 15.18 11.77 -5.28
C ALA A 32 15.91 12.50 -4.14
N ILE A 33 15.15 13.25 -3.35
CA ILE A 33 15.60 14.01 -2.19
C ILE A 33 15.41 13.14 -0.93
N PRO A 34 16.42 13.00 -0.06
CA PRO A 34 16.29 12.23 1.18
C PRO A 34 15.23 12.81 2.13
N LEU A 35 14.40 11.94 2.71
CA LEU A 35 13.49 12.26 3.84
C LEU A 35 14.01 11.69 5.16
N SER A 36 14.57 10.47 5.11
CA SER A 36 15.14 9.77 6.24
C SER A 36 16.24 8.82 5.76
N SER A 37 16.79 7.98 6.64
CA SER A 37 17.77 6.96 6.26
C SER A 37 17.19 5.89 5.31
N LEU A 38 15.87 5.69 5.34
CA LEU A 38 15.19 4.70 4.50
C LEU A 38 14.44 5.35 3.34
N PHE A 39 13.82 6.51 3.58
CA PHE A 39 12.93 7.14 2.62
C PHE A 39 13.63 8.27 1.87
N SER A 40 13.39 8.33 0.58
CA SER A 40 13.60 9.52 -0.24
C SER A 40 12.33 9.78 -1.04
N TYR A 41 12.20 10.99 -1.60
CA TYR A 41 11.05 11.34 -2.41
C TYR A 41 11.45 12.07 -3.68
N PHE A 42 10.61 11.96 -4.69
CA PHE A 42 10.66 12.78 -5.89
C PHE A 42 9.26 13.33 -6.13
N CYS A 43 9.16 14.61 -6.44
CA CYS A 43 7.91 15.21 -6.83
C CYS A 43 8.05 15.86 -8.20
N VAL A 44 7.03 15.65 -9.03
CA VAL A 44 6.89 16.34 -10.30
C VAL A 44 6.69 17.84 -10.05
N SER A 45 5.68 18.22 -9.28
CA SER A 45 5.41 19.64 -9.01
C SER A 45 6.21 20.16 -7.82
N ARG A 46 6.36 21.48 -7.75
CA ARG A 46 6.84 22.11 -6.52
C ARG A 46 5.74 22.00 -5.46
N ILE A 47 6.07 21.38 -4.33
CA ILE A 47 5.22 21.31 -3.14
C ILE A 47 5.77 22.27 -2.08
N GLU A 48 4.88 23.01 -1.44
CA GLU A 48 5.23 23.91 -0.33
C GLU A 48 5.66 23.11 0.91
N GLY A 49 6.51 23.70 1.76
CA GLY A 49 7.10 23.00 2.91
C GLY A 49 6.06 22.40 3.86
N ASP A 50 5.02 23.14 4.22
CA ASP A 50 3.99 22.67 5.15
C ASP A 50 3.10 21.58 4.54
N VAL A 51 2.89 21.63 3.22
CA VAL A 51 2.18 20.57 2.49
C VAL A 51 3.05 19.31 2.41
N LEU A 52 4.34 19.46 2.11
CA LEU A 52 5.29 18.34 2.09
C LEU A 52 5.42 17.68 3.46
N ASN A 53 5.43 18.46 4.53
CA ASN A 53 5.49 17.95 5.89
C ASN A 53 4.32 17.01 6.20
N ARG A 54 3.09 17.48 5.94
CA ARG A 54 1.87 16.69 6.14
C ARG A 54 1.75 15.50 5.20
N LEU A 55 2.18 15.64 3.95
CA LEU A 55 2.07 14.57 2.96
C LEU A 55 3.09 13.45 3.15
N LEU A 56 4.32 13.77 3.59
CA LEU A 56 5.42 12.81 3.62
C LEU A 56 6.17 12.74 4.95
N HIS A 57 6.56 13.87 5.55
CA HIS A 57 7.39 13.81 6.75
C HIS A 57 6.65 13.20 7.95
N GLU A 58 5.42 13.64 8.21
CA GLU A 58 4.58 13.09 9.27
C GLU A 58 4.29 11.60 9.03
N PRO A 59 3.85 11.17 7.82
CA PRO A 59 3.64 9.74 7.58
C PRO A 59 4.87 8.87 7.69
N VAL A 60 6.02 9.34 7.19
CA VAL A 60 7.28 8.60 7.28
C VAL A 60 7.74 8.47 8.73
N ALA A 61 7.53 9.52 9.55
CA ALA A 61 7.91 9.50 10.96
C ALA A 61 7.09 8.50 11.79
N ALA A 62 5.85 8.22 11.40
CA ALA A 62 4.98 7.27 12.09
C ALA A 62 5.30 5.79 11.80
N ILE A 63 6.14 5.49 10.80
CA ILE A 63 6.46 4.11 10.40
C ILE A 63 7.31 3.41 11.48
N PRO A 64 6.89 2.25 12.00
CA PRO A 64 7.68 1.46 12.94
C PRO A 64 9.13 1.22 12.48
N PRO A 65 10.16 1.49 13.30
CA PRO A 65 11.56 1.44 12.88
C PRO A 65 12.03 0.06 12.39
N GLU A 66 11.45 -1.01 12.94
CA GLU A 66 11.74 -2.40 12.56
C GLU A 66 11.44 -2.70 11.08
N LEU A 67 10.59 -1.89 10.44
CA LEU A 67 10.25 -2.01 9.02
C LEU A 67 11.37 -1.48 8.13
N GLY A 68 12.23 -0.60 8.64
CA GLY A 68 13.36 -0.05 7.91
C GLY A 68 14.52 -1.01 7.67
N LYS A 69 14.44 -2.24 8.18
CA LYS A 69 15.44 -3.29 7.95
C LYS A 69 15.19 -4.10 6.67
N LEU A 70 14.00 -3.98 6.06
CA LEU A 70 13.58 -4.83 4.94
C LEU A 70 14.07 -4.34 3.57
N TYR A 71 14.29 -3.04 3.43
CA TYR A 71 14.71 -2.41 2.18
C TYR A 71 15.91 -1.51 2.42
N LYS A 72 16.79 -1.36 1.41
CA LYS A 72 17.88 -0.37 1.50
C LYS A 72 17.36 1.05 1.34
N CYS A 73 16.40 1.23 0.44
CA CYS A 73 15.79 2.51 0.15
C CYS A 73 14.37 2.33 -0.38
N ILE A 74 13.45 3.16 0.10
CA ILE A 74 12.10 3.30 -0.44
C ILE A 74 11.98 4.72 -1.01
N ARG A 75 11.64 4.83 -2.30
CA ARG A 75 11.45 6.11 -2.98
C ARG A 75 9.97 6.40 -3.14
N VAL A 76 9.52 7.52 -2.59
CA VAL A 76 8.13 7.98 -2.74
C VAL A 76 8.06 8.94 -3.92
N ILE A 77 7.33 8.56 -4.96
CA ILE A 77 7.22 9.27 -6.21
C ILE A 77 5.84 9.92 -6.27
N LEU A 78 5.80 11.23 -6.12
CA LEU A 78 4.58 12.02 -6.19
C LEU A 78 4.34 12.44 -7.64
N VAL A 79 3.24 11.96 -8.21
CA VAL A 79 2.83 12.21 -9.59
C VAL A 79 1.43 12.80 -9.63
N PRO A 80 1.07 13.54 -10.68
CA PRO A 80 -0.26 14.12 -10.76
C PRO A 80 -1.35 13.03 -10.86
N TYR A 81 -1.19 12.05 -11.75
CA TYR A 81 -2.13 10.96 -11.90
C TYR A 81 -1.45 9.62 -12.12
N LEU A 82 -2.08 8.58 -11.58
CA LEU A 82 -1.77 7.19 -11.88
C LEU A 82 -2.98 6.54 -12.55
N GLY A 83 -2.72 5.53 -13.37
CA GLY A 83 -3.80 4.72 -13.89
C GLY A 83 -3.39 3.42 -14.55
N ASN A 84 -4.43 2.71 -14.97
CA ASN A 84 -4.33 1.50 -15.75
C ASN A 84 -4.39 1.82 -17.24
N LEU A 85 -3.40 1.35 -18.01
CA LEU A 85 -3.59 1.25 -19.45
C LEU A 85 -4.66 0.18 -19.71
N PRO A 86 -5.68 0.49 -20.54
CA PRO A 86 -6.62 -0.52 -20.98
C PRO A 86 -5.84 -1.61 -21.70
N LEU A 87 -6.10 -2.86 -21.34
CA LEU A 87 -5.57 -4.00 -22.06
C LEU A 87 -6.06 -3.90 -23.50
N GLU A 88 -5.16 -3.66 -24.45
CA GLU A 88 -5.50 -3.82 -25.85
C GLU A 88 -6.03 -5.25 -26.00
N LYS A 89 -7.29 -5.38 -26.40
CA LYS A 89 -7.84 -6.67 -26.81
C LYS A 89 -6.96 -7.12 -27.98
N LYS A 90 -5.98 -8.00 -27.72
CA LYS A 90 -5.24 -8.70 -28.78
C LYS A 90 -6.26 -9.52 -29.58
N LEU A 91 -6.89 -8.86 -30.54
CA LEU A 91 -7.61 -9.48 -31.61
C LEU A 91 -6.55 -10.00 -32.57
N ASN A 92 -6.11 -11.25 -32.38
CA ASN A 92 -5.92 -12.19 -33.48
C ASN A 92 -5.50 -13.59 -33.00
N ARG A 93 -6.42 -14.53 -33.27
CA ARG A 93 -6.22 -15.90 -33.77
C ARG A 93 -4.81 -16.50 -33.60
N LEU A 94 -4.72 -17.49 -32.71
CA LEU A 94 -4.20 -18.82 -33.06
C LEU A 94 -5.08 -19.87 -32.36
N THR A 95 -5.92 -20.49 -33.19
CA THR A 95 -6.34 -21.90 -33.16
C THR A 95 -6.11 -22.70 -31.87
N SER A 96 -7.23 -23.14 -31.26
CA SER A 96 -7.43 -24.46 -30.63
C SER A 96 -6.25 -25.07 -29.87
N SER A 97 -6.29 -25.03 -28.54
CA SER A 97 -6.32 -26.23 -27.68
C SER A 97 -6.08 -25.87 -26.20
N ARG A 98 -6.86 -26.53 -25.34
CA ARG A 98 -6.74 -26.60 -23.87
C ARG A 98 -7.05 -25.31 -23.10
N ALA A 99 -8.30 -25.28 -22.65
CA ALA A 99 -8.73 -24.57 -21.45
C ALA A 99 -7.80 -24.93 -20.27
N GLY A 100 -7.12 -23.93 -19.74
CA GLY A 100 -6.25 -24.06 -18.57
C GLY A 100 -5.13 -23.04 -18.65
N ILE A 101 -5.14 -22.08 -17.72
CA ILE A 101 -4.19 -20.96 -17.61
C ILE A 101 -4.62 -19.75 -18.47
N ALA A 102 -5.75 -19.13 -18.09
CA ALA A 102 -5.86 -17.70 -18.23
C ALA A 102 -4.75 -17.07 -17.38
N SER A 103 -3.62 -16.76 -18.00
CA SER A 103 -2.66 -15.80 -17.46
C SER A 103 -3.48 -14.57 -17.06
N LYS A 104 -3.55 -14.25 -15.76
CA LYS A 104 -4.15 -13.00 -15.28
C LYS A 104 -3.36 -11.87 -15.94
N ILE A 105 -3.86 -11.36 -17.06
CA ILE A 105 -3.25 -10.22 -17.72
C ILE A 105 -3.44 -9.05 -16.75
N THR A 106 -2.36 -8.66 -16.08
CA THR A 106 -2.37 -7.54 -15.15
C THR A 106 -2.30 -6.27 -15.99
N PRO A 107 -3.22 -5.30 -15.80
CA PRO A 107 -3.16 -4.05 -16.55
C PRO A 107 -1.81 -3.37 -16.33
N GLN A 108 -1.23 -2.81 -17.40
CA GLN A 108 0.01 -2.08 -17.29
C GLN A 108 -0.24 -0.76 -16.56
N ARG A 109 0.54 -0.49 -15.53
CA ARG A 109 0.41 0.68 -14.66
C ARG A 109 1.23 1.84 -15.22
N ILE A 110 0.64 3.04 -15.21
CA ILE A 110 1.23 4.23 -15.83
C ILE A 110 1.14 5.46 -14.94
N VAL A 111 2.13 6.35 -15.13
CA VAL A 111 2.07 7.77 -14.78
C VAL A 111 1.43 8.52 -15.95
N SER A 112 0.52 9.43 -15.64
CA SER A 112 -0.11 10.32 -16.61
C SER A 112 -0.07 11.76 -16.10
N PHE A 113 0.23 12.71 -16.98
CA PHE A 113 0.18 14.15 -16.68
C PHE A 113 -1.16 14.78 -17.04
N THR A 114 -2.03 14.01 -17.68
CA THR A 114 -3.43 14.37 -17.93
C THR A 114 -4.34 13.42 -17.17
N SER A 115 -5.48 13.93 -16.73
CA SER A 115 -6.42 13.18 -15.91
C SER A 115 -6.95 11.94 -16.66
N PRO A 116 -6.71 10.71 -16.17
CA PRO A 116 -7.26 9.50 -16.77
C PRO A 116 -8.79 9.44 -16.58
N PRO A 117 -9.51 8.60 -17.34
CA PRO A 117 -10.88 8.23 -17.00
C PRO A 117 -10.93 7.68 -15.57
N GLU A 118 -11.95 8.06 -14.79
CA GLU A 118 -12.10 7.69 -13.38
C GLU A 118 -11.98 6.18 -13.13
N SER A 119 -12.60 5.36 -13.99
CA SER A 119 -12.52 3.89 -13.92
C SER A 119 -11.12 3.30 -14.13
N GLN A 120 -10.16 4.10 -14.59
CA GLN A 120 -8.76 3.72 -14.77
C GLN A 120 -7.84 4.35 -13.74
N ARG A 121 -8.31 5.33 -12.95
CA ARG A 121 -7.51 6.02 -11.94
C ARG A 121 -7.19 5.09 -10.78
N ILE A 122 -6.01 5.28 -10.21
CA ILE A 122 -5.60 4.65 -8.96
C ILE A 122 -4.87 5.68 -8.11
N ILE A 123 -4.96 5.54 -6.79
CA ILE A 123 -4.37 6.49 -5.84
C ILE A 123 -2.88 6.18 -5.62
N SER A 124 -2.55 4.89 -5.54
CA SER A 124 -1.18 4.45 -5.28
C SER A 124 -0.84 3.15 -6.00
N ASP A 125 0.46 2.93 -6.20
CA ASP A 125 1.00 1.65 -6.65
C ASP A 125 2.45 1.48 -6.20
N THR A 126 2.96 0.26 -6.27
CA THR A 126 4.34 -0.05 -5.89
C THR A 126 5.11 -0.72 -7.02
N LEU A 127 6.41 -0.46 -7.07
CA LEU A 127 7.34 -1.14 -7.96
C LEU A 127 8.56 -1.57 -7.16
N ARG A 128 8.92 -2.85 -7.26
CA ARG A 128 10.13 -3.40 -6.66
C ARG A 128 11.24 -3.50 -7.69
N CYS A 129 12.44 -3.10 -7.32
CA CYS A 129 13.65 -3.22 -8.13
C CYS A 129 14.79 -3.69 -7.24
N GLU A 130 15.12 -4.99 -7.31
CA GLU A 130 16.19 -5.63 -6.53
C GLU A 130 16.17 -5.27 -5.03
N ASN A 131 16.98 -4.29 -4.61
CA ASN A 131 17.14 -3.85 -3.22
C ASN A 131 16.41 -2.55 -2.87
N GLU A 132 15.65 -2.02 -3.81
CA GLU A 132 14.94 -0.76 -3.71
C GLU A 132 13.46 -0.95 -4.02
N ALA A 133 12.63 -0.12 -3.40
CA ALA A 133 11.21 -0.06 -3.69
C ALA A 133 10.80 1.37 -4.06
N PHE A 134 9.80 1.47 -4.91
CA PHE A 134 9.17 2.70 -5.32
C PHE A 134 7.71 2.65 -4.90
N ILE A 135 7.23 3.70 -4.25
CA ILE A 135 5.82 3.93 -3.95
C ILE A 135 5.41 5.11 -4.80
N PHE A 136 4.43 4.93 -5.66
CA PHE A 136 3.84 5.99 -6.46
C PHE A 136 2.57 6.47 -5.78
N LEU A 137 2.41 7.79 -5.65
CA LEU A 137 1.20 8.42 -5.11
C LEU A 137 0.69 9.46 -6.12
N ALA A 138 -0.59 9.35 -6.49
CA ALA A 138 -1.29 10.34 -7.28
C ALA A 138 -1.78 11.47 -6.36
N VAL A 139 -1.22 12.67 -6.48
CA VAL A 139 -1.46 13.79 -5.53
C VAL A 139 -2.51 14.80 -6.00
N THR A 140 -3.10 14.62 -7.18
CA THR A 140 -4.08 15.58 -7.71
C THR A 140 -5.49 15.19 -7.28
N ASP A 141 -6.24 16.15 -6.73
CA ASP A 141 -7.66 16.02 -6.36
C ASP A 141 -7.97 15.07 -5.18
N GLU A 142 -6.96 14.51 -4.50
CA GLU A 142 -7.15 13.58 -3.37
C GLU A 142 -7.00 14.27 -2.01
N ASP A 143 -7.85 13.91 -1.05
CA ASP A 143 -7.73 14.36 0.33
C ASP A 143 -6.51 13.73 1.02
N SER A 144 -5.91 14.44 2.00
CA SER A 144 -4.70 13.97 2.67
C SER A 144 -4.88 12.61 3.35
N ALA A 145 -6.10 12.30 3.82
CA ALA A 145 -6.44 11.03 4.44
C ALA A 145 -6.37 9.86 3.44
N ASP A 146 -6.86 10.05 2.21
CA ASP A 146 -6.83 9.02 1.17
C ASP A 146 -5.39 8.78 0.68
N LEU A 147 -4.60 9.84 0.61
CA LEU A 147 -3.17 9.76 0.31
C LEU A 147 -2.39 8.99 1.39
N HIS A 148 -2.66 9.26 2.66
CA HIS A 148 -2.04 8.54 3.77
C HIS A 148 -2.43 7.06 3.75
N TYR A 149 -3.72 6.76 3.54
CA TYR A 149 -4.18 5.38 3.40
C TYR A 149 -3.49 4.66 2.23
N GLY A 150 -3.39 5.30 1.06
CA GLY A 150 -2.67 4.77 -0.11
C GLY A 150 -1.17 4.58 0.14
N PHE A 151 -0.53 5.52 0.81
CA PHE A 151 0.88 5.44 1.21
C PHE A 151 1.10 4.26 2.17
N TYR A 152 0.34 4.17 3.26
CA TYR A 152 0.47 3.08 4.22
C TYR A 152 0.08 1.73 3.63
N GLY A 153 -0.90 1.68 2.72
CA GLY A 153 -1.25 0.48 1.98
C GLY A 153 -0.10 -0.02 1.11
N SER A 154 0.60 0.91 0.45
CA SER A 154 1.80 0.62 -0.34
C SER A 154 2.97 0.15 0.52
N VAL A 155 3.20 0.80 1.67
CA VAL A 155 4.22 0.37 2.64
C VAL A 155 3.89 -1.03 3.19
N ALA A 156 2.64 -1.25 3.61
CA ALA A 156 2.17 -2.54 4.12
C ALA A 156 2.31 -3.65 3.09
N HIS A 157 2.01 -3.37 1.82
CA HIS A 157 2.20 -4.31 0.72
C HIS A 157 3.68 -4.74 0.60
N LEU A 158 4.60 -3.78 0.55
CA LEU A 158 6.04 -4.05 0.47
C LEU A 158 6.53 -4.90 1.66
N ILE A 159 6.04 -4.60 2.85
CA ILE A 159 6.38 -5.33 4.07
C ILE A 159 5.87 -6.77 4.00
N CYS A 160 4.59 -6.98 3.74
CA CYS A 160 3.98 -8.32 3.68
C CYS A 160 4.59 -9.21 2.59
N GLU A 161 5.18 -8.62 1.55
CA GLU A 161 5.91 -9.34 0.50
C GLU A 161 7.38 -9.68 0.88
N SER A 162 7.87 -9.16 2.00
CA SER A 162 9.26 -9.32 2.45
C SER A 162 9.39 -10.00 3.81
N LEU A 163 8.30 -10.15 4.56
CA LEU A 163 8.29 -10.85 5.84
C LEU A 163 8.43 -12.36 5.64
N ASP A 164 9.21 -12.99 6.53
CA ASP A 164 9.27 -14.44 6.65
C ASP A 164 8.05 -15.00 7.41
N GLU A 165 7.87 -16.32 7.36
CA GLU A 165 6.74 -16.98 8.02
C GLU A 165 6.80 -16.86 9.54
N ASP A 166 8.00 -16.78 10.13
CA ASP A 166 8.20 -16.72 11.58
C ASP A 166 7.73 -15.37 12.15
N ARG A 167 8.04 -14.25 11.50
CA ARG A 167 7.61 -12.92 11.94
C ARG A 167 6.10 -12.71 11.86
N VAL A 168 5.40 -13.50 11.05
CA VAL A 168 3.93 -13.41 10.87
C VAL A 168 3.19 -14.59 11.48
N ALA A 169 3.90 -15.50 12.16
CA ALA A 169 3.32 -16.72 12.71
C ALA A 169 2.21 -16.41 13.72
N GLU A 170 2.48 -15.53 14.68
CA GLU A 170 1.49 -15.15 15.71
C GLU A 170 0.24 -14.51 15.10
N PHE A 171 0.43 -13.65 14.10
CA PHE A 171 -0.69 -13.02 13.39
C PHE A 171 -1.49 -14.05 12.57
N THR A 172 -0.79 -14.98 11.93
CA THR A 172 -1.40 -16.09 11.19
C THR A 172 -2.25 -16.98 12.09
N GLU A 173 -1.73 -17.32 13.28
CA GLU A 173 -2.47 -18.11 14.27
C GLU A 173 -3.67 -17.36 14.85
N LEU A 174 -3.55 -16.04 15.06
CA LEU A 174 -4.69 -15.20 15.42
C LEU A 174 -5.80 -15.32 14.38
N LEU A 175 -5.50 -15.14 13.08
CA LEU A 175 -6.50 -15.23 12.02
C LEU A 175 -7.09 -16.63 11.87
N ARG A 176 -6.30 -17.69 12.06
CA ARG A 176 -6.80 -19.08 12.07
C ARG A 176 -7.79 -19.33 13.20
N LYS A 177 -7.51 -18.77 14.38
CA LYS A 177 -8.43 -18.79 15.52
C LYS A 177 -9.71 -18.03 15.17
N GLU A 178 -9.62 -16.84 14.60
CA GLU A 178 -10.78 -16.04 14.18
C GLU A 178 -11.66 -16.78 13.16
N LEU A 179 -11.06 -17.49 12.19
CA LEU A 179 -11.78 -18.35 11.24
C LEU A 179 -12.50 -19.51 11.94
N THR A 180 -11.85 -20.12 12.94
CA THR A 180 -12.43 -21.21 13.74
C THR A 180 -13.60 -20.72 14.59
N ASP A 181 -13.45 -19.55 15.19
CA ASP A 181 -14.45 -18.89 16.03
C ASP A 181 -15.54 -18.18 15.20
N ARG A 182 -15.45 -18.23 13.85
CA ARG A 182 -16.37 -17.61 12.89
C ARG A 182 -16.54 -16.11 13.11
N VAL A 183 -15.46 -15.42 13.41
CA VAL A 183 -15.45 -13.97 13.56
C VAL A 183 -15.90 -13.32 12.26
N HIS A 184 -16.94 -12.48 12.36
CA HIS A 184 -17.53 -11.77 11.24
C HIS A 184 -16.75 -10.50 10.89
N GLY A 185 -16.75 -10.16 9.60
CA GLY A 185 -16.16 -8.95 9.07
C GLY A 185 -14.64 -8.98 8.86
N GLU A 186 -14.12 -7.94 8.22
CA GLU A 186 -12.70 -7.64 8.04
C GLU A 186 -12.44 -6.12 8.13
N ILE A 187 -11.18 -5.70 8.06
CA ILE A 187 -10.79 -4.28 8.11
C ILE A 187 -11.10 -3.57 6.78
N ASP A 188 -10.88 -4.25 5.65
CA ASP A 188 -11.07 -3.69 4.31
C ASP A 188 -11.87 -4.67 3.43
N GLU A 189 -12.47 -4.15 2.36
CA GLU A 189 -13.26 -4.93 1.39
C GLU A 189 -12.41 -6.01 0.68
N CYS A 190 -11.13 -5.76 0.45
CA CYS A 190 -10.26 -6.73 -0.23
C CYS A 190 -10.07 -8.02 0.59
N SER A 191 -9.70 -7.93 1.88
CA SER A 191 -9.63 -9.10 2.76
C SER A 191 -11.00 -9.74 3.02
N TRP A 192 -12.06 -8.94 3.12
CA TRP A 192 -13.43 -9.45 3.21
C TRP A 192 -13.78 -10.39 2.04
N ASN A 193 -13.55 -9.94 0.81
CA ASN A 193 -13.85 -10.73 -0.38
C ASN A 193 -13.04 -12.04 -0.44
N LEU A 194 -11.78 -12.03 0.00
CA LEU A 194 -10.95 -13.23 0.08
C LEU A 194 -11.41 -14.19 1.18
N LYS A 195 -11.87 -13.65 2.32
CA LYS A 195 -12.46 -14.45 3.41
C LYS A 195 -13.72 -15.17 2.94
N GLU A 196 -14.63 -14.45 2.29
CA GLU A 196 -15.86 -15.02 1.75
C GLU A 196 -15.57 -16.09 0.69
N ASP A 197 -14.61 -15.85 -0.20
CA ASP A 197 -14.19 -16.85 -1.19
C ASP A 197 -13.58 -18.10 -0.55
N LEU A 198 -12.79 -17.92 0.51
CA LEU A 198 -12.22 -19.01 1.30
C LEU A 198 -13.31 -19.86 1.97
N LEU A 199 -14.22 -19.22 2.72
CA LEU A 199 -15.30 -19.88 3.45
C LEU A 199 -16.28 -20.60 2.52
N ARG A 200 -16.56 -20.02 1.35
CA ARG A 200 -17.44 -20.62 0.35
C ARG A 200 -16.83 -21.85 -0.32
N ARG A 201 -15.51 -21.86 -0.54
CA ARG A 201 -14.83 -22.93 -1.30
C ARG A 201 -14.23 -24.03 -0.43
N GLN A 202 -14.16 -23.85 0.89
CA GLN A 202 -13.47 -24.79 1.78
C GLN A 202 -14.34 -25.17 2.98
N SER A 203 -14.55 -26.48 3.16
CA SER A 203 -15.18 -27.02 4.36
C SER A 203 -14.32 -26.86 5.62
N ASN A 204 -12.98 -26.91 5.45
CA ASN A 204 -12.02 -26.59 6.51
C ASN A 204 -11.19 -25.36 6.08
N PRO A 205 -11.60 -24.15 6.46
CA PRO A 205 -10.96 -22.90 6.03
C PRO A 205 -9.59 -22.67 6.69
N THR A 206 -9.21 -23.43 7.72
CA THR A 206 -7.89 -23.32 8.37
C THR A 206 -6.85 -24.24 7.74
N ARG A 207 -7.21 -25.08 6.77
CA ARG A 207 -6.24 -25.92 6.07
C ARG A 207 -5.27 -25.07 5.24
N ASN A 208 -3.96 -25.35 5.34
CA ASN A 208 -2.94 -24.62 4.59
C ASN A 208 -3.12 -24.80 3.07
N THR A 209 -3.72 -23.78 2.43
CA THR A 209 -4.04 -23.76 1.00
C THR A 209 -3.66 -22.41 0.40
N LYS A 210 -3.60 -22.33 -0.93
CA LYS A 210 -3.33 -21.06 -1.63
C LYS A 210 -4.39 -19.98 -1.30
N LEU A 211 -5.66 -20.38 -1.13
CA LEU A 211 -6.73 -19.46 -0.74
C LEU A 211 -6.49 -18.90 0.66
N LEU A 212 -6.21 -19.78 1.64
CA LEU A 212 -5.92 -19.34 3.01
C LEU A 212 -4.69 -18.40 3.03
N ARG A 213 -3.59 -18.77 2.38
CA ARG A 213 -2.39 -17.91 2.34
C ARG A 213 -2.64 -16.57 1.66
N GLY A 214 -3.53 -16.52 0.67
CA GLY A 214 -3.95 -15.27 0.03
C GLY A 214 -4.72 -14.38 1.00
N TYR A 215 -5.72 -14.95 1.70
CA TYR A 215 -6.49 -14.25 2.72
C TYR A 215 -5.62 -13.75 3.89
N LEU A 216 -4.77 -14.61 4.46
CA LEU A 216 -3.91 -14.26 5.58
C LEU A 216 -2.99 -13.07 5.24
N ARG A 217 -2.35 -13.10 4.06
CA ARG A 217 -1.50 -12.00 3.59
C ARG A 217 -2.29 -10.70 3.44
N GLN A 218 -3.45 -10.75 2.79
CA GLN A 218 -4.25 -9.54 2.57
C GLN A 218 -4.79 -8.97 3.89
N SER A 219 -5.31 -9.82 4.77
CA SER A 219 -5.83 -9.39 6.07
C SER A 219 -4.72 -8.77 6.94
N MET A 220 -3.50 -9.30 6.89
CA MET A 220 -2.34 -8.68 7.52
C MET A 220 -1.99 -7.33 6.89
N GLN A 221 -1.96 -7.24 5.56
CA GLN A 221 -1.70 -5.98 4.84
C GLN A 221 -2.71 -4.91 5.26
N ASP A 222 -4.01 -5.21 5.23
CA ASP A 222 -5.08 -4.26 5.59
C ASP A 222 -4.96 -3.83 7.06
N THR A 223 -4.64 -4.77 7.96
CA THR A 223 -4.42 -4.45 9.39
C THR A 223 -3.19 -3.56 9.58
N LEU A 224 -2.12 -3.82 8.84
CA LEU A 224 -0.88 -3.05 8.93
C LEU A 224 -1.05 -1.63 8.36
N THR A 225 -1.82 -1.49 7.27
CA THR A 225 -2.26 -0.19 6.75
C THR A 225 -2.99 0.60 7.82
N LEU A 226 -4.00 -0.02 8.45
CA LEU A 226 -4.77 0.62 9.52
C LEU A 226 -3.89 0.99 10.71
N TYR A 227 -2.97 0.11 11.11
CA TYR A 227 -2.04 0.35 12.21
C TYR A 227 -1.17 1.57 11.97
N MET A 228 -0.51 1.66 10.82
CA MET A 228 0.37 2.80 10.52
C MET A 228 -0.43 4.09 10.31
N HIS A 229 -1.62 4.00 9.71
CA HIS A 229 -2.50 5.15 9.57
C HIS A 229 -2.94 5.68 10.92
N GLY A 230 -3.37 4.82 11.84
CA GLY A 230 -3.79 5.21 13.19
C GLY A 230 -2.65 5.68 14.11
N LEU A 231 -1.38 5.41 13.77
CA LEU A 231 -0.25 6.05 14.46
C LEU A 231 -0.09 7.52 14.04
N CYS A 232 -0.40 7.84 12.79
CA CYS A 232 -0.16 9.14 12.19
C CYS A 232 -1.37 10.08 12.30
N CYS A 233 -2.58 9.53 12.16
CA CYS A 233 -3.82 10.27 12.07
C CYS A 233 -4.79 9.79 13.14
N ASP A 234 -5.61 10.73 13.64
CA ASP A 234 -6.78 10.38 14.43
C ASP A 234 -7.87 9.89 13.47
N ILE A 235 -8.08 8.58 13.43
CA ILE A 235 -8.97 7.92 12.47
C ILE A 235 -10.20 7.36 13.17
N ASP A 236 -11.36 7.80 12.71
CA ASP A 236 -12.63 7.21 13.10
C ASP A 236 -12.94 6.00 12.24
N LEU A 237 -13.10 4.85 12.87
CA LEU A 237 -13.58 3.65 12.20
C LEU A 237 -15.11 3.67 12.19
N GLU A 238 -15.68 4.04 11.05
CA GLU A 238 -17.11 3.86 10.81
C GLU A 238 -17.50 2.40 11.03
N THR A 239 -18.75 2.10 11.39
CA THR A 239 -19.21 0.71 11.54
C THR A 239 -20.02 0.29 10.33
N ALA A 240 -19.44 -0.53 9.45
CA ALA A 240 -20.16 -1.12 8.32
C ALA A 240 -20.58 -2.58 8.59
N PRO A 241 -21.65 -3.12 7.95
CA PRO A 241 -22.10 -4.49 8.15
C PRO A 241 -21.06 -5.58 7.84
N ARG A 242 -20.02 -5.27 7.05
CA ARG A 242 -18.93 -6.18 6.67
C ARG A 242 -17.66 -5.94 7.47
N GLN A 243 -17.69 -5.01 8.41
CA GLN A 243 -16.51 -4.60 9.14
C GLN A 243 -16.29 -5.46 10.37
N LEU A 244 -15.02 -5.70 10.66
CA LEU A 244 -14.61 -6.36 11.89
C LEU A 244 -15.08 -5.52 13.09
N ASN A 245 -15.52 -6.17 14.16
CA ASN A 245 -15.92 -5.44 15.36
C ASN A 245 -14.70 -4.83 16.08
N SER A 246 -14.93 -3.78 16.87
CA SER A 246 -13.87 -3.03 17.54
C SER A 246 -12.98 -3.86 18.46
N ARG A 247 -13.53 -4.90 19.10
CA ARG A 247 -12.75 -5.80 19.99
C ARG A 247 -11.72 -6.57 19.18
N ASP A 248 -12.13 -7.13 18.05
CA ASP A 248 -11.27 -7.96 17.22
C ASP A 248 -10.26 -7.09 16.43
N ILE A 249 -10.67 -5.88 15.99
CA ILE A 249 -9.74 -4.86 15.47
C ILE A 249 -8.67 -4.53 16.52
N ARG A 250 -9.09 -4.16 17.74
CA ARG A 250 -8.16 -3.81 18.82
C ARG A 250 -7.23 -4.96 19.15
N ARG A 251 -7.68 -6.22 19.07
CA ARG A 251 -6.84 -7.40 19.26
C ARG A 251 -5.75 -7.51 18.21
N ARG A 252 -6.10 -7.38 16.91
CA ARG A 252 -5.14 -7.40 15.81
C ARG A 252 -4.12 -6.26 15.91
N LEU A 253 -4.59 -5.05 16.21
CA LEU A 253 -3.75 -3.87 16.38
C LEU A 253 -2.78 -3.99 17.57
N ASN A 254 -3.23 -4.53 18.70
CA ASN A 254 -2.35 -4.80 19.84
C ASN A 254 -1.26 -5.81 19.52
N LEU A 255 -1.57 -6.83 18.70
CA LEU A 255 -0.59 -7.80 18.25
C LEU A 255 0.44 -7.15 17.31
N LEU A 256 0.00 -6.36 16.34
CA LEU A 256 0.93 -5.62 15.47
C LEU A 256 1.81 -4.65 16.26
N ARG A 257 1.28 -4.01 17.30
CA ARG A 257 2.07 -3.16 18.21
C ARG A 257 3.19 -3.94 18.93
N GLN A 258 2.97 -5.22 19.24
CA GLN A 258 4.01 -6.08 19.85
C GLN A 258 5.05 -6.51 18.81
N ILE A 259 4.62 -6.87 17.60
CA ILE A 259 5.50 -7.32 16.51
C ILE A 259 6.32 -6.16 15.92
N PHE A 260 5.69 -4.99 15.80
CA PHE A 260 6.24 -3.77 15.20
C PHE A 260 5.99 -2.56 16.13
N PRO A 261 6.80 -2.39 17.19
CA PRO A 261 6.61 -1.31 18.16
C PRO A 261 6.55 0.08 17.49
N PRO A 262 5.65 0.97 17.93
CA PRO A 262 5.57 2.34 17.41
C PRO A 262 6.89 3.09 17.62
N PRO A 263 7.20 4.08 16.77
CA PRO A 263 8.30 5.00 17.02
C PRO A 263 8.08 5.79 18.32
N PRO A 264 9.16 6.25 18.99
CA PRO A 264 9.04 7.11 20.17
C PRO A 264 8.17 8.35 19.89
N GLY A 265 7.26 8.66 20.80
CA GLY A 265 6.35 9.80 20.66
C GLY A 265 5.02 9.48 19.95
N PHE A 266 4.89 8.33 19.28
CA PHE A 266 3.65 7.92 18.63
C PHE A 266 2.81 7.03 19.56
N ALA A 267 1.49 7.16 19.47
CA ALA A 267 0.52 6.40 20.25
C ALA A 267 -0.53 5.85 19.28
N LEU A 268 -0.94 4.61 19.47
CA LEU A 268 -1.97 3.99 18.64
C LEU A 268 -3.37 4.19 19.24
N PHE A 269 -3.45 4.21 20.57
CA PHE A 269 -4.72 4.35 21.26
C PHE A 269 -4.77 5.64 22.07
N PRO A 270 -5.92 6.32 22.15
CA PRO A 270 -6.06 7.55 22.93
C PRO A 270 -5.61 7.40 24.38
N GLU A 271 -5.86 6.25 25.01
CA GLU A 271 -5.53 6.03 26.42
C GLU A 271 -4.00 5.94 26.68
N GLU A 272 -3.17 5.91 25.64
CA GLU A 272 -1.71 5.95 25.73
C GLU A 272 -1.17 7.38 25.81
N LEU A 273 -1.95 8.37 25.37
CA LEU A 273 -1.59 9.79 25.48
C LEU A 273 -1.72 10.27 26.93
N ASP A 274 -2.77 9.82 27.63
CA ASP A 274 -3.03 10.17 29.03
C ASP A 274 -1.97 9.63 30.02
N ARG A 275 -1.27 8.56 29.66
CA ARG A 275 -0.24 7.92 30.51
C ARG A 275 1.14 8.58 30.44
N ARG A 276 1.28 9.66 29.65
CA ARG A 276 2.55 10.39 29.47
C ARG A 276 2.70 11.59 30.41
N HIS A 277 1.82 11.73 31.40
CA HIS A 277 1.86 12.75 32.45
C HIS A 277 2.35 12.20 33.78
#